data_AF-A0A937EZ29-F1
#
_entry.id   AF-A0A937EZ29-F1
#
_cell.length_a   1.000
_cell.length_b   1.000
_cell.length_c   1.000
_cell.angle_alpha   90.00
_cell.angle_beta   90.00
_cell.angle_gamma   90.00
#
_symmetry.space_group_name_H-M   'P 1'
#
loop_
_entity.id
_entity.type
_entity.pdbx_description
1 polymer ?
#
loop_
_entity_poly.entity_id
_entity_poly.type
_entity_poly.pdbx_seq_one_letter_code
_entity_poly.pdbx_strand_id
1 'polypeptide(L)'
;MVKQVTWLWLVTSHAAGNSCHWYFRSPAIALFLQSALREVPGINDLGIDIEGICYPASLVDAIPSIPQPPLHPSRVPTSQAGRPTSRRRIRLATNRQHYGDLILVIDDLDQFILYEPYVCNIANIVATVLENRAFMQDLQTTNNRLTEVLNHLEQRV
;
A
#
# COMPACT_ATOMS: atom_id res chain seq x y z
N MET A 1 -24.69 19.15 15.50
CA MET A 1 -24.00 18.21 16.41
C MET A 1 -22.79 17.65 15.68
N VAL A 2 -21.61 18.26 15.87
CA VAL A 2 -20.37 17.90 15.16
C VAL A 2 -19.61 16.91 16.06
N LYS A 3 -19.45 15.66 15.61
CA LYS A 3 -18.62 14.67 16.31
C LYS A 3 -17.16 14.95 15.99
N GLN A 4 -16.39 15.36 17.00
CA GLN A 4 -14.94 15.43 16.94
C GLN A 4 -14.38 14.02 16.75
N VAL A 5 -13.44 13.87 15.80
CA VAL A 5 -12.64 12.65 15.63
C VAL A 5 -11.30 12.89 16.32
N THR A 6 -11.14 12.31 17.49
CA THR A 6 -9.92 12.34 18.28
C THR A 6 -8.98 11.25 17.77
N TRP A 7 -7.92 11.61 17.05
CA TRP A 7 -6.87 10.67 16.66
C TRP A 7 -5.82 10.60 17.77
N LEU A 8 -5.96 9.60 18.65
CA LEU A 8 -4.97 9.28 19.67
C LEU A 8 -3.82 8.51 19.00
N TRP A 9 -2.65 9.14 18.87
CA TRP A 9 -1.42 8.46 18.47
C TRP A 9 -0.88 7.66 19.66
N LEU A 10 -1.03 6.34 19.64
CA LEU A 10 -0.21 5.45 20.47
C LEU A 10 0.73 4.66 19.55
N VAL A 11 1.98 5.10 19.50
CA VAL A 11 3.10 4.32 18.94
C VAL A 11 3.67 3.49 20.09
N THR A 12 3.33 2.20 20.13
CA THR A 12 4.06 1.24 20.97
C THR A 12 5.02 0.47 20.09
N SER A 13 6.27 0.92 20.04
CA SER A 13 7.40 0.15 19.54
C SER A 13 7.74 -0.95 20.54
N HIS A 14 7.81 -2.22 20.12
CA HIS A 14 8.68 -3.20 20.77
C HIS A 14 9.15 -4.30 19.81
N ALA A 15 10.47 -4.51 19.85
CA ALA A 15 11.24 -5.73 19.58
C ALA A 15 11.93 -5.91 18.21
N ALA A 16 13.25 -5.69 18.28
CA ALA A 16 14.33 -6.57 17.83
C ALA A 16 14.78 -6.56 16.35
N GLY A 17 16.03 -6.13 16.14
CA GLY A 17 16.87 -6.56 15.02
C GLY A 17 17.47 -5.40 14.24
N ASN A 18 18.76 -5.12 14.48
CA ASN A 18 19.57 -4.14 13.77
C ASN A 18 19.48 -4.29 12.25
N SER A 19 18.92 -3.29 11.57
CA SER A 19 19.41 -2.75 10.31
C SER A 19 18.74 -1.41 10.05
N CYS A 20 19.56 -0.38 9.87
CA CYS A 20 19.14 0.99 9.62
C CYS A 20 18.34 1.07 8.31
N HIS A 21 17.01 1.03 8.37
CA HIS A 21 16.13 1.44 7.28
C HIS A 21 15.24 2.58 7.78
N TRP A 22 15.82 3.76 7.91
CA TRP A 22 15.06 5.01 8.01
C TRP A 22 14.62 5.42 6.60
N TYR A 23 13.74 4.68 5.94
CA TYR A 23 13.29 5.09 4.62
C TYR A 23 11.78 4.98 4.46
N PHE A 24 11.23 6.07 3.93
CA PHE A 24 9.94 6.12 3.24
C PHE A 24 8.63 6.07 4.05
N ARG A 25 8.48 6.98 5.03
CA ARG A 25 7.11 7.42 5.40
C ARG A 25 6.62 8.42 4.35
N SER A 26 6.02 7.97 3.25
CA SER A 26 5.25 8.89 2.39
C SER A 26 3.76 8.78 2.70
N PRO A 27 3.28 9.36 3.82
CA PRO A 27 1.85 9.41 4.11
C PRO A 27 1.09 10.12 2.99
N ALA A 28 1.75 11.00 2.22
CA ALA A 28 1.15 11.72 1.11
C ALA A 28 0.58 10.80 0.01
N ILE A 29 1.30 9.75 -0.42
CA ILE A 29 0.79 8.84 -1.46
C ILE A 29 -0.36 7.99 -0.91
N ALA A 30 -0.26 7.55 0.35
CA ALA A 30 -1.30 6.78 1.00
C ALA A 30 -2.59 7.61 1.17
N LEU A 31 -2.48 8.83 1.66
CA LEU A 31 -3.60 9.75 1.82
C LEU A 31 -4.24 10.12 0.48
N PHE A 32 -3.42 10.38 -0.55
CA PHE A 32 -3.93 10.66 -1.89
C PHE A 32 -4.74 9.48 -2.42
N LEU A 33 -4.21 8.26 -2.35
CA LEU A 33 -4.90 7.06 -2.85
C LEU A 33 -6.17 6.76 -2.04
N GLN A 34 -6.15 6.97 -0.72
CA GLN A 34 -7.36 6.89 0.11
C GLN A 34 -8.43 7.88 -0.32
N SER A 35 -8.05 9.13 -0.64
CA SER A 35 -9.03 10.09 -1.15
C SER A 35 -9.54 9.73 -2.55
N ALA A 36 -8.65 9.37 -3.47
CA ALA A 36 -8.99 9.13 -4.87
C ALA A 36 -9.81 7.85 -5.07
N LEU A 37 -9.49 6.77 -4.35
CA LEU A 37 -10.18 5.49 -4.52
C LEU A 37 -11.47 5.38 -3.72
N ARG A 38 -11.70 6.27 -2.72
CA ARG A 38 -12.98 6.34 -2.01
C ARG A 38 -14.13 6.79 -2.91
N GLU A 39 -13.85 7.47 -4.02
CA GLU A 39 -14.86 7.90 -4.99
C GLU A 39 -15.29 6.77 -5.95
N VAL A 40 -14.61 5.61 -5.93
CA VAL A 40 -14.93 4.48 -6.81
C VAL A 40 -16.16 3.72 -6.30
N PRO A 41 -17.20 3.54 -7.14
CA PRO A 41 -18.39 2.79 -6.75
C PRO A 41 -18.08 1.35 -6.32
N GLY A 42 -18.70 0.92 -5.23
CA GLY A 42 -18.49 -0.40 -4.64
C GLY A 42 -17.29 -0.49 -3.68
N ILE A 43 -16.51 0.57 -3.48
CA ILE A 43 -15.44 0.63 -2.47
C ILE A 43 -15.94 1.37 -1.23
N ASN A 44 -15.92 0.69 -0.09
CA ASN A 44 -16.33 1.24 1.21
C ASN A 44 -15.14 1.70 2.06
N ASP A 45 -14.01 1.00 1.99
CA ASP A 45 -12.79 1.38 2.73
C ASP A 45 -11.52 0.97 1.99
N LEU A 46 -10.41 1.64 2.29
CA LEU A 46 -9.11 1.43 1.65
C LEU A 46 -7.98 1.39 2.68
N GLY A 47 -7.20 0.32 2.62
CA GLY A 47 -5.89 0.18 3.22
C GLY A 47 -4.79 0.17 2.18
N ILE A 48 -3.61 0.62 2.56
CA ILE A 48 -2.42 0.64 1.72
C ILE A 48 -1.26 0.16 2.56
N ASP A 49 -0.60 -0.90 2.11
CA ASP A 49 0.67 -1.38 2.63
C ASP A 49 1.77 -0.96 1.66
N ILE A 50 2.79 -0.25 2.14
CA ILE A 50 3.99 0.10 1.38
C ILE A 50 5.18 -0.29 2.25
N GLU A 51 6.00 -1.23 1.75
CA GLU A 51 7.23 -1.69 2.42
C GLU A 51 6.99 -2.15 3.87
N GLY A 52 5.82 -2.73 4.16
CA GLY A 52 5.42 -3.21 5.50
C GLY A 52 4.81 -2.14 6.40
N ILE A 53 4.63 -0.91 5.91
CA ILE A 53 3.93 0.17 6.63
C ILE A 53 2.52 0.31 6.09
N CYS A 54 1.54 0.11 6.97
CA CYS A 54 0.13 0.09 6.59
C CYS A 54 -0.63 1.36 6.99
N TYR A 55 -1.52 1.80 6.09
CA TYR A 55 -2.32 3.01 6.20
C TYR A 55 -3.78 2.75 5.77
N PRO A 56 -4.78 2.83 6.67
CA PRO A 56 -4.67 2.86 8.13
C PRO A 56 -4.32 1.47 8.69
N ALA A 57 -3.61 1.44 9.83
CA ALA A 57 -3.16 0.19 10.46
C ALA A 57 -4.30 -0.78 10.84
N SER A 58 -5.51 -0.27 11.05
CA SER A 58 -6.70 -1.06 11.42
C SER A 58 -7.19 -2.04 10.35
N LEU A 59 -6.71 -1.90 9.10
CA LEU A 59 -7.13 -2.74 7.97
C LEU A 59 -6.27 -4.00 7.78
N VAL A 60 -5.18 -4.16 8.55
CA VAL A 60 -4.18 -5.23 8.39
C VAL A 60 -4.56 -6.52 9.12
N ASP A 61 -5.27 -6.41 10.25
CA ASP A 61 -5.46 -7.53 11.19
C ASP A 61 -6.53 -8.58 10.78
N ALA A 62 -7.11 -8.52 9.58
CA ALA A 62 -8.22 -9.40 9.21
C ALA A 62 -8.23 -9.86 7.75
N ILE A 63 -7.09 -10.30 7.21
CA ILE A 63 -7.07 -10.96 5.90
C ILE A 63 -6.39 -12.33 6.02
N PRO A 64 -7.14 -13.44 6.12
CA PRO A 64 -6.62 -14.71 5.63
C PRO A 64 -6.35 -14.53 4.14
N SER A 65 -5.15 -14.88 3.69
CA SER A 65 -4.78 -14.94 2.28
C SER A 65 -5.89 -15.68 1.51
N ILE A 66 -6.76 -14.96 0.80
CA ILE A 66 -7.82 -15.60 0.02
C ILE A 66 -7.11 -16.36 -1.11
N PRO A 67 -7.22 -17.70 -1.17
CA PRO A 67 -6.75 -18.44 -2.33
C PRO A 67 -7.53 -17.93 -3.53
N GLN A 68 -6.86 -17.68 -4.65
CA GLN A 68 -7.54 -17.39 -5.92
C GLN A 68 -8.71 -18.37 -6.10
N PRO A 69 -9.94 -17.89 -6.37
CA PRO A 69 -11.07 -18.80 -6.46
C PRO A 69 -10.84 -19.78 -7.61
N PRO A 70 -11.06 -21.09 -7.40
CA PRO A 70 -11.09 -22.03 -8.51
C PRO A 70 -12.20 -21.64 -9.48
N LEU A 71 -11.96 -21.88 -10.77
CA LEU A 71 -12.76 -21.52 -11.94
C LEU A 71 -14.20 -22.08 -12.03
N HIS A 72 -14.87 -22.43 -10.92
CA HIS A 72 -16.23 -22.97 -10.97
C HIS A 72 -17.18 -22.38 -9.91
N PRO A 73 -18.45 -22.08 -10.28
CA PRO A 73 -19.43 -21.55 -9.35
C PRO A 73 -20.10 -22.70 -8.58
N SER A 74 -19.77 -22.86 -7.31
CA SER A 74 -20.60 -23.66 -6.39
C SER A 74 -21.36 -22.70 -5.47
N ARG A 75 -22.64 -22.48 -5.80
CA ARG A 75 -23.59 -21.73 -4.96
C ARG A 75 -23.99 -22.60 -3.77
N VAL A 76 -23.69 -22.15 -2.57
CA VAL A 76 -24.41 -22.55 -1.35
C VAL A 76 -24.91 -21.27 -0.67
N PRO A 77 -26.23 -21.11 -0.41
CA PRO A 77 -26.73 -19.92 0.24
C PRO A 77 -26.72 -20.13 1.76
N THR A 78 -25.94 -19.34 2.48
CA THR A 78 -26.08 -19.21 3.94
C THR A 78 -26.56 -17.81 4.27
N SER A 79 -27.75 -17.75 4.85
CA SER A 79 -28.43 -16.56 5.36
C SER A 79 -27.74 -16.04 6.63
N GLN A 80 -27.42 -14.74 6.68
CA GLN A 80 -27.80 -13.79 7.74
C GLN A 80 -27.13 -12.41 7.54
N ALA A 81 -27.98 -11.37 7.55
CA ALA A 81 -27.75 -9.96 7.92
C ALA A 81 -26.40 -9.28 7.58
N GLY A 82 -26.46 -8.37 6.60
CA GLY A 82 -25.36 -7.51 6.15
C GLY A 82 -24.88 -7.93 4.77
N ARG A 83 -24.84 -7.01 3.80
CA ARG A 83 -24.18 -7.29 2.51
C ARG A 83 -22.77 -7.83 2.81
N PRO A 84 -22.36 -8.97 2.24
CA PRO A 84 -21.03 -9.51 2.51
C PRO A 84 -19.99 -8.53 1.98
N THR A 85 -19.32 -7.79 2.88
CA THR A 85 -18.18 -6.96 2.51
C THR A 85 -17.05 -7.89 2.09
N SER A 86 -16.73 -7.87 0.79
CA SER A 86 -15.61 -8.64 0.24
C SER A 86 -14.33 -7.81 0.36
N ARG A 87 -13.20 -8.48 0.65
CA ARG A 87 -11.89 -7.80 0.68
C ARG A 87 -11.10 -8.19 -0.56
N ARG A 88 -10.53 -7.20 -1.25
CA ARG A 88 -9.69 -7.41 -2.44
C ARG A 88 -8.30 -6.86 -2.19
N ARG A 89 -7.29 -7.60 -2.62
CA ARG A 89 -5.88 -7.18 -2.53
C ARG A 89 -5.32 -7.01 -3.93
N ILE A 90 -4.77 -5.85 -4.21
CA ILE A 90 -4.13 -5.53 -5.48
C ILE A 90 -2.67 -5.19 -5.20
N ARG A 91 -1.75 -5.92 -5.83
CA ARG A 91 -0.31 -5.75 -5.61
C ARG A 91 0.18 -4.45 -6.24
N LEU A 92 0.95 -3.68 -5.48
CA LEU A 92 1.80 -2.62 -5.98
C LEU A 92 3.13 -3.24 -6.41
N ALA A 93 3.20 -3.72 -7.65
CA ALA A 93 4.39 -4.39 -8.16
C ALA A 93 4.75 -3.89 -9.56
N THR A 94 6.04 -3.92 -9.84
CA THR A 94 6.60 -3.75 -11.19
C THR A 94 7.20 -5.09 -11.64
N ASN A 95 7.72 -5.15 -12.85
CA ASN A 95 8.46 -6.33 -13.32
C ASN A 95 9.73 -6.60 -12.50
N ARG A 96 10.25 -5.61 -11.76
CA ARG A 96 11.48 -5.75 -10.97
C ARG A 96 11.22 -6.25 -9.56
N GLN A 97 10.24 -5.64 -8.88
CA GLN A 97 9.98 -5.94 -7.48
C GLN A 97 8.56 -5.56 -7.04
N HIS A 98 8.20 -6.10 -5.88
CA HIS A 98 6.96 -5.81 -5.15
C HIS A 98 7.22 -4.73 -4.09
N TYR A 99 6.39 -3.70 -4.07
CA TYR A 99 6.51 -2.55 -3.18
C TYR A 99 5.44 -2.52 -2.07
N GLY A 100 4.40 -3.35 -2.19
CA GLY A 100 3.32 -3.45 -1.20
C GLY A 100 1.97 -3.79 -1.82
N ASP A 101 0.89 -3.53 -1.10
CA ASP A 101 -0.46 -3.96 -1.45
C ASP A 101 -1.50 -2.83 -1.23
N LEU A 102 -2.45 -2.69 -2.16
CA LEU A 102 -3.72 -2.01 -1.92
C LEU A 102 -4.73 -3.02 -1.38
N ILE A 103 -5.40 -2.65 -0.29
CA ILE A 103 -6.39 -3.46 0.41
C ILE A 103 -7.73 -2.74 0.30
N LEU A 104 -8.67 -3.30 -0.47
CA LEU A 104 -10.00 -2.73 -0.69
C LEU A 104 -11.03 -3.48 0.14
N VAL A 105 -11.92 -2.74 0.79
CA VAL A 105 -13.17 -3.29 1.34
C VAL A 105 -14.29 -2.93 0.39
N ILE A 106 -14.91 -3.93 -0.21
CA ILE A 106 -15.91 -3.81 -1.26
C ILE A 106 -17.26 -4.24 -0.70
N ASP A 107 -18.24 -3.33 -0.73
CA ASP A 107 -19.62 -3.59 -0.27
C ASP A 107 -20.55 -4.04 -1.40
N ASP A 108 -20.23 -3.70 -2.64
CA ASP A 108 -20.98 -4.05 -3.86
C ASP A 108 -20.02 -4.51 -4.97
N LEU A 109 -19.83 -5.83 -5.07
CA LEU A 109 -18.89 -6.43 -6.03
C LEU A 109 -19.31 -6.20 -7.48
N ASP A 110 -20.61 -6.17 -7.77
CA ASP A 110 -21.14 -6.01 -9.13
C ASP A 110 -20.86 -4.59 -9.65
N GLN A 111 -20.84 -3.59 -8.76
CA GLN A 111 -20.39 -2.23 -9.12
C GLN A 111 -18.87 -2.17 -9.26
N PHE A 112 -18.13 -2.74 -8.30
CA PHE A 112 -16.67 -2.66 -8.30
C PHE A 112 -16.03 -3.33 -9.52
N ILE A 113 -16.55 -4.46 -10.01
CA ILE A 113 -15.91 -5.24 -11.07
C ILE A 113 -15.70 -4.44 -12.37
N LEU A 114 -16.56 -3.45 -12.63
CA LEU A 114 -16.42 -2.54 -13.77
C LEU A 114 -15.23 -1.58 -13.61
N TYR A 115 -14.85 -1.27 -12.37
CA TYR A 115 -13.75 -0.38 -12.02
C TYR A 115 -12.47 -1.13 -11.62
N GLU A 116 -12.50 -2.45 -11.42
CA GLU A 116 -11.32 -3.25 -11.07
C GLU A 116 -10.13 -2.98 -12.01
N PRO A 117 -10.28 -2.93 -13.35
CA PRO A 117 -9.16 -2.62 -14.25
C PRO A 117 -8.57 -1.22 -14.01
N TYR A 118 -9.41 -0.23 -13.68
CA TYR A 118 -8.97 1.12 -13.37
C TYR A 118 -8.15 1.16 -12.08
N VAL A 119 -8.60 0.46 -11.03
CA VAL A 119 -7.85 0.39 -9.75
C VAL A 119 -6.54 -0.38 -9.93
N CYS A 120 -6.52 -1.45 -10.73
CA CYS A 120 -5.29 -2.15 -11.10
C CYS A 120 -4.31 -1.24 -11.86
N ASN A 121 -4.80 -0.39 -12.77
CA ASN A 121 -3.94 0.58 -13.47
C ASN A 121 -3.35 1.61 -12.51
N ILE A 122 -4.13 2.11 -11.55
CA ILE A 122 -3.62 3.00 -10.50
C ILE A 122 -2.53 2.28 -9.69
N ALA A 123 -2.77 1.03 -9.29
CA ALA A 123 -1.79 0.23 -8.56
C ALA A 123 -0.45 0.11 -9.31
N ASN A 124 -0.51 -0.15 -10.62
CA ASN A 124 0.68 -0.22 -11.47
C ASN A 124 1.41 1.12 -11.56
N ILE A 125 0.68 2.23 -11.78
CA ILE A 125 1.28 3.58 -11.83
C ILE A 125 1.96 3.92 -10.51
N VAL A 126 1.30 3.63 -9.39
CA VAL A 126 1.84 3.83 -8.04
C VAL A 126 3.12 3.01 -7.86
N ALA A 127 3.12 1.75 -8.27
CA ALA A 127 4.31 0.89 -8.21
C ALA A 127 5.48 1.48 -9.03
N THR A 128 5.22 2.01 -10.23
CA THR A 128 6.23 2.71 -11.03
C THR A 128 6.74 3.99 -10.35
N VAL A 129 5.87 4.75 -9.70
CA VAL A 129 6.29 5.95 -8.94
C VAL A 129 7.18 5.56 -7.75
N LEU A 130 6.84 4.49 -7.03
CA LEU A 130 7.66 3.97 -5.93
C LEU A 130 9.03 3.49 -6.45
N GLU A 131 9.04 2.75 -7.57
CA GLU A 131 10.27 2.32 -8.24
C GLU A 131 11.18 3.50 -8.59
N ASN A 132 10.62 4.52 -9.26
CA ASN A 132 11.40 5.68 -9.68
C ASN A 132 11.98 6.43 -8.47
N ARG A 133 11.24 6.52 -7.36
CA ARG A 133 11.74 7.17 -6.14
C ARG A 133 12.87 6.38 -5.50
N ALA A 134 12.76 5.05 -5.42
CA ALA A 134 13.84 4.18 -4.93
C ALA A 134 15.09 4.35 -5.81
N PHE A 135 14.93 4.32 -7.12
CA PHE A 135 16.04 4.48 -8.06
C PHE A 135 16.74 5.86 -7.94
N MET A 136 15.97 6.94 -7.79
CA MET A 136 16.54 8.28 -7.60
C MET A 136 17.34 8.41 -6.30
N GLN A 137 16.91 7.73 -5.24
CA GLN A 137 17.64 7.69 -3.97
C GLN A 137 18.93 6.88 -4.06
N ASP A 138 18.91 5.75 -4.75
CA ASP A 138 20.11 4.95 -5.00
C ASP A 138 21.15 5.74 -5.81
N LEU A 139 20.69 6.48 -6.83
CA LEU A 139 21.54 7.39 -7.60
C LEU A 139 22.14 8.48 -6.71
N GLN A 140 21.33 9.13 -5.87
CA GLN A 140 21.81 10.18 -4.97
C GLN A 140 22.83 9.63 -3.95
N THR A 141 22.56 8.47 -3.39
CA THR A 141 23.46 7.81 -2.43
C THR A 141 24.79 7.44 -3.08
N THR A 142 24.74 6.93 -4.31
CA THR A 142 25.94 6.59 -5.08
C THR A 142 26.75 7.85 -5.41
N ASN A 143 26.10 8.93 -5.82
CA ASN A 143 26.76 10.19 -6.14
C ASN A 143 27.42 10.82 -4.91
N ASN A 144 26.75 10.76 -3.74
CA ASN A 144 27.32 11.22 -2.48
C ASN A 144 28.59 10.44 -2.11
N ARG A 145 28.57 9.10 -2.25
CA ARG A 145 29.75 8.26 -1.98
C ARG A 145 30.90 8.54 -2.94
N LEU A 146 30.62 8.75 -4.22
CA LEU A 146 31.64 9.12 -5.20
C LEU A 146 32.29 10.46 -4.86
N THR A 147 31.47 11.45 -4.48
CA THR A 147 31.95 12.77 -4.07
C THR A 147 32.82 12.69 -2.82
N GLU A 148 32.44 11.88 -1.83
CA GLU A 148 33.22 11.64 -0.62
C GLU A 148 34.60 11.03 -0.93
N VAL A 149 34.65 10.04 -1.84
CA VAL A 149 35.92 9.43 -2.27
C VAL A 149 36.80 10.43 -3.02
N LEU A 150 36.23 11.26 -3.91
CA LEU A 150 36.99 12.29 -4.62
C LEU A 150 37.60 13.31 -3.64
N ASN A 151 36.81 13.80 -2.69
CA ASN A 151 37.30 14.73 -1.66
C ASN A 151 38.44 14.13 -0.83
N HIS A 152 38.37 12.83 -0.50
CA HIS A 152 39.44 12.15 0.21
C HIS A 152 40.73 12.01 -0.61
N LEU A 153 40.63 11.89 -1.93
CA LEU A 153 41.79 11.83 -2.82
C LEU A 153 42.41 13.22 -3.03
N GLU A 154 41.59 14.25 -3.19
CA GLU A 154 42.07 15.64 -3.32
C GLU A 154 42.81 16.13 -2.07
N GLN A 155 42.40 15.69 -0.88
CA GLN A 155 43.11 16.01 0.38
C GLN A 155 44.50 15.34 0.51
N ARG A 156 44.84 14.40 -0.37
CA ARG A 156 46.13 13.66 -0.34
C ARG A 156 47.15 14.19 -1.35
N VAL A 157 46.78 15.15 -2.19
CA VAL A 157 47.64 15.82 -3.19
C VAL A 157 48.05 17.18 -2.65
#